data_AF-A0A7D6JAQ2-F1
#
_entry.id   AF-A0A7D6JAQ2-F1
#
_cell.length_a   1.000
_cell.length_b   1.000
_cell.length_c   1.000
_cell.angle_alpha   90.00
_cell.angle_beta   90.00
_cell.angle_gamma   90.00
#
_symmetry.space_group_name_H-M   'P 1'
#
loop_
_entity.id
_entity.type
_entity.pdbx_description
1 polymer ?
#
loop_
_entity_poly.entity_id
_entity_poly.type
_entity_poly.pdbx_seq_one_letter_code
_entity_poly.pdbx_strand_id
1 'polypeptide(L)' 'MIKTISQVASLAGNINQEPGAMPGEGLTALQTFTYFVAAPIGLFLGISLIVWALTGDKKKSASSTSVVTHIE' A
#
# COMPACT_ATOMS: atom_id res chain seq x y z
N MET A 1 -13.27 -8.82 33.77
CA MET A 1 -12.06 -9.39 33.15
C MET A 1 -11.72 -8.59 31.91
N ILE A 2 -10.47 -8.12 31.77
CA ILE A 2 -10.02 -7.42 30.57
C ILE A 2 -9.65 -8.47 29.51
N LYS A 3 -10.19 -8.34 28.30
CA LYS A 3 -9.83 -9.20 27.16
C LYS A 3 -8.52 -8.70 26.56
N THR A 4 -7.61 -9.62 26.22
CA THR A 4 -6.38 -9.25 25.53
C THR A 4 -6.69 -8.82 24.10
N ILE A 5 -5.80 -8.03 23.49
CA ILE A 5 -5.94 -7.58 22.09
C ILE A 5 -6.12 -8.77 21.13
N SER A 6 -5.46 -9.89 21.40
CA SER A 6 -5.62 -11.14 20.65
C SER A 6 -7.05 -11.70 20.73
N GLN A 7 -7.66 -11.68 21.93
CA GLN A 7 -9.05 -12.10 22.11
C GLN A 7 -10.03 -11.15 21.43
N VAL A 8 -9.77 -9.83 21.44
CA VAL A 8 -10.61 -8.85 20.74
C VAL A 8 -10.54 -9.07 19.21
N ALA A 9 -9.35 -9.35 18.67
CA ALA A 9 -9.15 -9.61 17.24
C ALA A 9 -9.89 -10.88 16.78
N SER A 10 -9.89 -11.94 17.60
CA SER A 10 -10.64 -13.18 17.31
C SER A 10 -12.16 -12.98 17.34
N LEU A 11 -12.67 -12.09 18.20
CA LEU A 11 -14.11 -11.78 18.27
C LEU A 11 -14.58 -10.77 17.21
N ALA A 12 -13.68 -10.05 16.55
CA ALA A 12 -14.03 -9.05 15.54
C ALA A 12 -14.71 -9.65 14.31
N GLY A 13 -14.57 -10.96 14.06
CA GLY A 13 -15.32 -11.66 13.00
C GLY A 13 -16.79 -11.87 13.31
N ASN A 14 -17.22 -11.78 14.58
CA ASN A 14 -18.58 -12.10 15.03
C ASN A 14 -19.40 -10.88 15.49
N ILE A 15 -18.91 -9.66 15.29
CA ILE A 15 -19.66 -8.43 15.58
C ILE A 15 -20.52 -8.04 14.36
N ASN A 16 -21.79 -7.73 14.58
CA ASN A 16 -22.77 -7.32 13.54
C ASN A 16 -22.98 -8.33 12.39
N GLN A 17 -23.08 -9.62 12.73
CA GLN A 17 -23.43 -10.65 11.76
C GLN A 17 -24.97 -10.74 11.61
N GLU A 18 -25.46 -10.73 10.36
CA GLU A 18 -26.88 -10.92 10.04
C GLU A 18 -27.35 -12.35 10.43
N PRO A 19 -28.65 -12.56 10.71
CA PRO A 19 -29.18 -13.90 11.00
C PRO A 19 -28.84 -14.91 9.90
N GLY A 20 -28.21 -16.02 10.28
CA GLY A 20 -27.77 -17.07 9.34
C GLY A 20 -26.35 -16.90 8.79
N ALA A 21 -25.62 -15.85 9.18
CA ALA A 21 -24.23 -15.72 8.82
C ALA A 21 -23.39 -16.85 9.44
N MET A 22 -22.55 -17.47 8.62
CA MET A 22 -21.55 -18.45 9.04
C MET A 22 -20.14 -17.92 8.69
N PRO A 23 -19.68 -16.85 9.36
CA PRO A 23 -18.34 -16.34 9.13
C PRO A 23 -17.32 -17.41 9.55
N GLY A 24 -16.38 -17.70 8.65
CA GLY A 24 -15.26 -18.58 8.95
C GLY A 24 -14.28 -17.95 9.94
N GLU A 25 -13.24 -18.70 10.30
CA GLU A 25 -12.18 -18.18 11.17
C GLU A 25 -11.50 -16.95 10.51
N GLY A 26 -11.33 -15.89 11.30
CA GLY A 26 -10.66 -14.68 10.85
C GLY A 26 -9.19 -14.93 10.53
N LEU A 27 -8.63 -14.10 9.65
CA LEU A 27 -7.20 -14.16 9.35
C LEU A 27 -6.38 -13.82 10.59
N THR A 28 -5.22 -14.47 10.72
CA THR A 28 -4.25 -14.12 11.77
C THR A 28 -3.79 -12.66 11.61
N ALA A 29 -3.27 -12.06 12.68
CA ALA A 29 -2.75 -10.68 12.63
C ALA A 29 -1.66 -10.51 11.56
N LEU A 30 -0.77 -11.50 11.41
CA LEU A 30 0.29 -11.48 10.42
C LEU A 30 -0.26 -11.56 8.99
N GLN A 31 -1.24 -12.43 8.74
CA GLN A 31 -1.88 -12.54 7.43
C GLN A 31 -2.61 -11.25 7.07
N THR A 32 -3.36 -10.68 8.02
CA THR A 32 -4.09 -9.42 7.82
C THR A 32 -3.13 -8.28 7.49
N PHE A 33 -2.08 -8.09 8.29
CA PHE A 33 -1.06 -7.08 7.99
C PHE A 33 -0.38 -7.32 6.64
N THR A 34 -0.05 -8.58 6.33
CA THR A 34 0.62 -8.93 5.08
C THR A 34 -0.25 -8.60 3.87
N TYR A 35 -1.52 -9.01 3.87
CA TYR A 35 -2.39 -8.83 2.70
C TYR A 35 -2.93 -7.42 2.54
N PHE A 36 -3.21 -6.71 3.64
CA PHE A 36 -3.88 -5.42 3.57
C PHE A 36 -2.94 -4.22 3.73
N VAL A 37 -1.68 -4.44 4.13
CA VAL A 37 -0.70 -3.36 4.32
C VAL A 37 0.58 -3.65 3.56
N ALA A 38 1.27 -4.75 3.87
CA ALA A 38 2.58 -5.03 3.29
C ALA A 38 2.51 -5.30 1.79
N ALA A 39 1.54 -6.09 1.33
CA ALA A 39 1.37 -6.41 -0.09
C ALA A 39 1.01 -5.18 -0.95
N PRO A 40 0.03 -4.32 -0.58
CA PRO A 40 -0.24 -3.08 -1.30
C PRO A 40 0.97 -2.13 -1.35
N ILE A 41 1.67 -1.93 -0.23
CA ILE A 41 2.88 -1.09 -0.18
C ILE A 41 3.99 -1.69 -1.04
N GLY A 42 4.22 -3.00 -0.94
CA GLY A 42 5.23 -3.70 -1.72
C GLY A 42 4.96 -3.61 -3.22
N LEU A 43 3.70 -3.77 -3.64
CA LEU A 43 3.29 -3.61 -5.04
C LEU A 43 3.56 -2.18 -5.53
N PHE A 44 3.17 -1.17 -4.74
CA PHE A 44 3.42 0.23 -5.08
C PHE A 44 4.92 0.54 -5.21
N LEU A 45 5.73 0.10 -4.25
CA LEU A 45 7.19 0.29 -4.29
C LEU A 45 7.81 -0.44 -5.48
N GLY A 46 7.39 -1.67 -5.75
CA GLY A 46 7.84 -2.44 -6.91
C GLY A 46 7.58 -1.71 -8.22
N ILE A 47 6.35 -1.22 -8.42
CA ILE A 47 6.00 -0.44 -9.61
C ILE A 47 6.79 0.87 -9.68
N SER A 48 6.93 1.57 -8.55
CA SER A 48 7.69 2.83 -8.48
C SER A 48 9.15 2.65 -8.90
N LEU A 49 9.80 1.58 -8.43
CA LEU A 49 11.18 1.24 -8.81
C LEU A 49 11.29 0.89 -10.30
N ILE A 50 10.33 0.14 -10.85
CA ILE A 50 10.28 -0.18 -12.28
C ILE A 50 10.16 1.11 -13.11
N VAL A 51 9.21 1.98 -12.77
CA VAL A 51 8.99 3.24 -13.50
C VAL A 51 10.22 4.14 -13.42
N TRP A 52 10.83 4.25 -12.23
CA TRP A 52 12.05 5.01 -12.02
C TRP A 52 13.21 4.48 -12.88
N ALA A 53 13.43 3.16 -12.89
CA ALA A 53 14.48 2.54 -13.70
C ALA A 53 14.26 2.73 -15.21
N LEU A 54 13.01 2.71 -15.69
CA LEU A 54 12.69 2.85 -17.11
C LEU A 54 12.59 4.31 -17.60
N THR A 55 12.33 5.27 -16.71
CA THR A 55 12.03 6.67 -17.07
C THR A 55 13.08 7.67 -16.54
N GLY A 56 13.92 7.26 -15.59
CA GLY A 56 14.87 8.13 -14.89
C GLY A 56 15.89 8.82 -15.80
N ASP A 57 16.28 8.19 -16.91
CA ASP A 57 17.27 8.74 -17.86
C ASP A 57 16.72 9.89 -18.72
N LYS A 58 15.40 10.14 -18.72
CA LYS A 58 14.78 11.17 -19.57
C LYS A 58 15.08 12.61 -19.14
N LYS A 59 15.79 12.84 -18.04
CA LYS A 59 16.12 14.19 -17.53
C LYS A 59 17.47 14.76 -17.96
N LYS A 60 18.25 14.10 -18.82
CA LYS A 60 19.58 14.61 -19.22
C LYS A 60 19.64 15.32 -20.58
N SER A 61 18.54 15.42 -21.32
CA SER A 61 18.48 16.14 -22.60
C SER A 61 17.47 17.29 -22.62
N ALA A 62 17.48 18.12 -21.59
CA ALA A 62 16.93 19.48 -21.65
C ALA A 62 17.95 20.50 -21.13
N SER A 63 19.24 20.19 -21.28
CA SER A 63 20.26 21.23 -21.30
C SER A 63 20.06 22.05 -22.57
N SER A 64 20.03 23.37 -22.40
CA SER A 64 20.29 24.38 -23.43
C SER A 64 19.14 24.74 -24.37
N THR A 65 18.30 25.68 -23.92
CA THR A 65 18.19 27.01 -24.56
C THR A 65 17.40 27.91 -23.61
N SER A 66 18.12 28.72 -22.84
CA SER A 66 17.55 29.90 -22.20
C SER A 66 17.15 30.90 -23.29
N VAL A 67 15.88 30.91 -23.68
CA VAL A 67 15.33 31.88 -24.67
C VAL A 67 15.20 33.30 -24.06
N VAL A 68 15.50 33.49 -22.77
CA VAL A 68 15.19 34.74 -22.03
C VAL A 68 16.35 35.76 -22.05
N THR A 69 17.52 35.46 -22.62
CA THR A 69 18.70 36.36 -22.61
C THR A 69 19.35 36.54 -23.98
N HIS A 70 18.59 36.92 -25.00
CA HIS A 70 19.12 37.60 -26.19
C HIS A 70 18.34 38.91 -26.40
N ILE A 71 19.02 40.03 -26.22
CA ILE A 71 18.59 41.36 -26.66
C ILE A 71 19.74 41.86 -27.55
N GLU A 72 19.44 42.06 -28.84
CA GLU A 72 20.28 42.76 -29.83
C GLU A 72 19.98 44.27 -29.81
#